data_AF-A0A7R9FS49-F1
#
_entry.id   AF-A0A7R9FS49-F1
#
_cell.length_a   1.000
_cell.length_b   1.000
_cell.length_c   1.000
_cell.angle_alpha   90.00
_cell.angle_beta   90.00
_cell.angle_gamma   90.00
#
_symmetry.space_group_name_H-M   'P 1'
#
loop_
_entity.id
_entity.type
_entity.pdbx_description
1 polymer ?
#
loop_
_entity_poly.entity_id
_entity_poly.type
_entity_poly.pdbx_seq_one_letter_code
_entity_poly.pdbx_strand_id
1 'polypeptide(L)'
;MASFRLIHNDRVQQLPGGVFSDVTFEDIRISFTSVQSVHPEALLPSKDRLRNLDINNSKLREFPYDIIAQFSNLTDLFLDATELTALSSFQSSSLEALVVGDHINYLGNLSLPNLKHLLLGFNPISKFPPGFFSSMENLQHFRAYYCSLGPTLTKGSLEFRGSSLYDIDIQGNSISNVEFDAITGFRESAWIDLSENEISVLREEPFRPILEKIREIDLNDNPVVCDCTMAWIVLNPEFLAKVKGSCTDGTDFQDLDPIDFQNCLDRFP
;
A
#
# COMPACT_ATOMS: atom_id res chain seq x y z
N MET A 1 -24.91 -10.74 15.91
CA MET A 1 -23.82 -9.76 15.88
C MET A 1 -24.38 -8.43 16.32
N ALA A 2 -23.95 -7.91 17.47
CA ALA A 2 -24.37 -6.59 17.92
C ALA A 2 -23.64 -5.55 17.06
N SER A 3 -24.38 -4.65 16.40
CA SER A 3 -23.79 -3.64 15.51
C SER A 3 -24.33 -2.25 15.81
N PHE A 4 -23.48 -1.24 15.67
CA PHE A 4 -23.86 0.17 15.70
C PHE A 4 -23.62 0.78 14.33
N ARG A 5 -24.59 1.54 13.83
CA ARG A 5 -24.51 2.20 12.52
C ARG A 5 -24.95 3.65 12.64
N LEU A 6 -24.06 4.57 12.28
CA LEU A 6 -24.34 5.99 12.10
C LEU A 6 -24.05 6.33 10.64
N ILE A 7 -25.10 6.39 9.82
CA ILE A 7 -24.97 6.55 8.36
C ILE A 7 -25.74 7.78 7.91
N HIS A 8 -25.18 8.57 7.00
CA HIS A 8 -25.81 9.78 6.45
C HIS A 8 -26.28 10.76 7.53
N ASN A 9 -25.39 11.06 8.49
CA ASN A 9 -25.70 11.96 9.61
C ASN A 9 -24.77 13.19 9.62
N ASP A 10 -25.35 14.35 9.36
CA ASP A 10 -24.66 15.64 9.32
C ASP A 10 -24.66 16.41 10.65
N ARG A 11 -25.34 15.88 11.69
CA ARG A 11 -25.51 16.56 12.97
C ARG A 11 -24.50 16.12 14.02
N VAL A 12 -24.18 14.82 14.04
CA VAL A 12 -23.23 14.28 15.00
C VAL A 12 -21.82 14.66 14.56
N GLN A 13 -21.18 15.53 15.34
CA GLN A 13 -19.83 16.00 15.06
C GLN A 13 -18.75 15.26 15.85
N GLN A 14 -19.11 14.55 16.91
CA GLN A 14 -18.16 13.85 17.77
C GLN A 14 -18.81 12.58 18.32
N LEU A 15 -18.00 11.56 18.57
CA LEU A 15 -18.39 10.45 19.44
C LEU A 15 -17.85 10.71 20.86
N PRO A 16 -18.68 11.22 21.78
CA PRO A 16 -18.22 11.53 23.13
C PRO A 16 -17.97 10.27 23.96
N GLY A 17 -17.15 10.39 24.99
CA GLY A 17 -16.90 9.30 25.93
C GLY A 17 -18.20 8.82 26.60
N GLY A 18 -18.33 7.50 26.79
CA GLY A 18 -19.50 6.91 27.44
C GLY A 18 -20.77 6.88 26.58
N VAL A 19 -20.74 7.32 25.31
CA VAL A 19 -21.92 7.30 24.42
C VAL A 19 -22.54 5.91 24.26
N PHE A 20 -21.72 4.87 24.30
CA PHE A 20 -22.20 3.48 24.27
C PHE A 20 -22.40 2.88 25.67
N SER A 21 -21.95 3.56 26.73
CA SER A 21 -22.11 3.15 28.14
C SER A 21 -21.80 1.66 28.33
N ASP A 22 -22.78 0.84 28.73
CA ASP A 22 -22.64 -0.60 28.98
C ASP A 22 -22.93 -1.49 27.74
N VAL A 23 -23.18 -0.87 26.59
CA VAL A 23 -23.45 -1.58 25.33
C VAL A 23 -22.16 -1.85 24.59
N THR A 24 -22.04 -3.06 24.07
CA THR A 24 -20.85 -3.53 23.37
C THR A 24 -21.22 -4.03 21.97
N PHE A 25 -20.35 -3.76 21.00
CA PHE A 25 -20.58 -4.06 19.59
C PHE A 25 -19.46 -4.91 19.03
N GLU A 26 -19.81 -5.75 18.06
CA GLU A 26 -18.88 -6.52 17.23
C GLU A 26 -18.55 -5.74 15.94
N ASP A 27 -19.47 -4.90 15.46
CA ASP A 27 -19.32 -4.06 14.25
C ASP A 27 -19.77 -2.63 14.59
N ILE A 28 -18.91 -1.64 14.34
CA ILE A 28 -19.22 -0.21 14.44
C ILE A 28 -18.96 0.40 13.08
N ARG A 29 -20.00 0.98 12.46
CA ARG A 29 -19.90 1.68 11.17
C ARG A 29 -20.40 3.11 11.27
N ILE A 30 -19.55 4.06 10.90
CA ILE A 30 -19.79 5.49 10.88
C ILE A 30 -19.42 5.98 9.49
N SER A 31 -20.41 6.23 8.63
CA SER A 31 -20.16 6.46 7.21
C SER A 31 -21.03 7.59 6.66
N PHE A 32 -20.46 8.43 5.79
CA PHE A 32 -21.13 9.62 5.27
C PHE A 32 -21.64 10.53 6.41
N THR A 33 -20.75 10.91 7.33
CA THR A 33 -21.10 11.71 8.52
C THR A 33 -20.27 12.98 8.68
N SER A 34 -20.66 13.84 9.61
CA SER A 34 -19.88 15.01 10.03
C SER A 34 -19.02 14.78 11.28
N VAL A 35 -18.79 13.51 11.67
CA VAL A 35 -17.95 13.17 12.83
C VAL A 35 -16.51 13.62 12.57
N GLN A 36 -15.97 14.39 13.51
CA GLN A 36 -14.65 14.99 13.49
C GLN A 36 -13.66 14.34 14.46
N SER A 37 -14.16 13.78 15.56
CA SER A 37 -13.33 13.10 16.55
C SER A 37 -14.08 11.96 17.24
N VAL A 38 -13.31 10.98 17.70
CA VAL A 38 -13.79 9.86 18.52
C VAL A 38 -13.06 9.88 19.84
N HIS A 39 -13.79 10.01 20.94
CA HIS A 39 -13.20 9.92 22.28
C HIS A 39 -12.84 8.45 22.59
N PRO A 40 -11.68 8.16 23.21
CA PRO A 40 -11.28 6.78 23.54
C PRO A 40 -12.34 5.95 24.27
N GLU A 41 -12.92 6.53 25.34
CA GLU A 41 -14.00 5.92 26.15
C GLU A 41 -15.32 5.70 25.39
N ALA A 42 -15.44 6.15 24.13
CA ALA A 42 -16.56 5.73 23.28
C ALA A 42 -16.40 4.28 22.84
N LEU A 43 -15.18 3.85 22.48
CA LEU A 43 -14.93 2.54 21.87
C LEU A 43 -14.50 1.46 22.88
N LEU A 44 -13.85 1.86 23.98
CA LEU A 44 -13.30 0.94 24.99
C LEU A 44 -14.29 -0.09 25.57
N PRO A 45 -15.60 0.20 25.78
CA PRO A 45 -16.55 -0.84 26.20
C PRO A 45 -16.57 -2.06 25.28
N SER A 46 -16.30 -1.87 23.98
CA SER A 46 -16.31 -2.96 22.99
C SER A 46 -14.95 -3.64 22.79
N LYS A 47 -13.92 -3.35 23.58
CA LYS A 47 -12.54 -3.85 23.37
C LYS A 47 -12.42 -5.37 23.24
N ASP A 48 -13.25 -6.12 23.96
CA ASP A 48 -13.21 -7.59 23.98
C ASP A 48 -14.10 -8.22 22.90
N ARG A 49 -14.84 -7.42 22.12
CA ARG A 49 -15.84 -7.91 21.15
C ARG A 49 -15.74 -7.32 19.76
N LEU A 50 -15.27 -6.08 19.63
CA LEU A 50 -15.21 -5.36 18.37
C LEU A 50 -14.28 -6.09 17.41
N ARG A 51 -14.80 -6.38 16.22
CA ARG A 51 -14.09 -7.00 15.10
C ARG A 51 -13.89 -6.02 13.96
N ASN A 52 -14.88 -5.18 13.72
CA ASN A 52 -14.89 -4.26 12.59
C ASN A 52 -15.17 -2.83 13.08
N LEU A 53 -14.23 -1.92 12.82
CA LEU A 53 -14.39 -0.49 13.02
C LEU A 53 -14.20 0.23 11.69
N ASP A 54 -15.31 0.75 11.17
CA ASP A 54 -15.38 1.38 9.86
C ASP A 54 -15.84 2.83 10.05
N ILE A 55 -14.91 3.77 9.93
CA ILE A 55 -15.18 5.22 9.96
C ILE A 55 -14.70 5.83 8.66
N ASN A 56 -15.56 5.80 7.65
CA ASN A 56 -15.25 6.31 6.33
C ASN A 56 -16.14 7.50 5.94
N ASN A 57 -15.79 8.19 4.85
CA ASN A 57 -16.57 9.29 4.28
C ASN A 57 -17.04 10.28 5.36
N SER A 58 -16.12 10.67 6.24
CA SER A 58 -16.43 11.46 7.44
C SER A 58 -15.42 12.60 7.61
N LYS A 59 -15.66 13.50 8.56
CA LYS A 59 -14.80 14.67 8.80
C LYS A 59 -13.73 14.43 9.86
N LEU A 60 -13.36 13.16 10.05
CA LEU A 60 -12.53 12.70 11.16
C LEU A 60 -11.13 13.29 11.04
N ARG A 61 -10.71 14.10 12.01
CA ARG A 61 -9.40 14.77 12.08
C ARG A 61 -8.51 14.17 13.16
N GLU A 62 -9.11 13.51 14.14
CA GLU A 62 -8.43 12.91 15.27
C GLU A 62 -9.00 11.53 15.56
N PHE A 63 -8.12 10.54 15.71
CA PHE A 63 -8.48 9.17 16.05
C PHE A 63 -7.60 8.67 17.21
N PRO A 64 -8.17 8.00 18.23
CA PRO A 64 -7.44 7.56 19.41
C PRO A 64 -6.67 6.25 19.13
N TYR A 65 -5.54 6.36 18.43
CA TYR A 65 -4.73 5.19 18.06
C TYR A 65 -4.15 4.42 19.27
N ASP A 66 -3.96 5.09 20.41
CA ASP A 66 -3.37 4.54 21.64
C ASP A 66 -4.22 3.43 22.27
N ILE A 67 -5.55 3.45 22.08
CA ILE A 67 -6.41 2.40 22.61
C ILE A 67 -6.46 1.15 21.75
N ILE A 68 -5.97 1.17 20.51
CA ILE A 68 -6.08 0.04 19.57
C ILE A 68 -5.42 -1.24 20.12
N ALA A 69 -4.32 -1.10 20.86
CA ALA A 69 -3.63 -2.22 21.49
C ALA A 69 -4.50 -2.99 22.51
N GLN A 70 -5.59 -2.40 22.99
CA GLN A 70 -6.51 -3.02 23.94
C GLN A 70 -7.57 -3.90 23.27
N PHE A 71 -7.75 -3.81 21.94
CA PHE A 71 -8.77 -4.55 21.22
C PHE A 71 -8.26 -5.93 20.81
N SER A 72 -8.66 -6.96 21.56
CA SER A 72 -8.15 -8.33 21.35
C SER A 72 -8.73 -9.01 20.11
N ASN A 73 -9.83 -8.50 19.57
CA ASN A 73 -10.59 -9.13 18.48
C ASN A 73 -10.75 -8.24 17.23
N LEU A 74 -10.18 -7.03 17.21
CA LEU A 74 -10.35 -6.07 16.11
C LEU A 74 -9.52 -6.52 14.90
N THR A 75 -10.20 -7.02 13.86
CA THR A 75 -9.57 -7.51 12.63
C THR A 75 -9.48 -6.44 11.57
N ASP A 76 -10.49 -5.57 11.47
CA ASP A 76 -10.63 -4.61 10.38
C ASP A 76 -10.77 -3.19 10.91
N LEU A 77 -9.86 -2.31 10.51
CA LEU A 77 -9.90 -0.88 10.79
C LEU A 77 -9.88 -0.09 9.47
N PHE A 78 -11.00 0.56 9.16
CA PHE A 78 -11.16 1.38 7.96
C PHE A 78 -11.37 2.84 8.35
N LEU A 79 -10.47 3.71 7.87
CA LEU A 79 -10.39 5.15 8.14
C LEU A 79 -10.18 5.94 6.82
N ASP A 80 -10.65 5.42 5.70
CA ASP A 80 -10.59 6.05 4.37
C ASP A 80 -11.61 7.17 4.20
N ALA A 81 -11.36 8.10 3.27
CA ALA A 81 -12.23 9.27 3.07
C ALA A 81 -12.49 10.05 4.37
N THR A 82 -11.40 10.35 5.09
CA THR A 82 -11.38 11.16 6.32
C THR A 82 -10.49 12.40 6.18
N GLU A 83 -10.45 13.26 7.20
CA GLU A 83 -9.58 14.44 7.25
C GLU A 83 -8.34 14.19 8.15
N LEU A 84 -7.97 12.92 8.35
CA LEU A 84 -6.78 12.53 9.10
C LEU A 84 -5.53 12.89 8.30
N THR A 85 -4.60 13.61 8.92
CA THR A 85 -3.31 13.95 8.28
C THR A 85 -2.16 13.08 8.75
N ALA A 86 -2.36 12.29 9.82
CA ALA A 86 -1.33 11.48 10.44
C ALA A 86 -1.87 10.11 10.84
N LEU A 87 -1.12 9.07 10.49
CA LEU A 87 -1.28 7.73 11.04
C LEU A 87 -0.29 7.60 12.20
N SER A 88 -0.71 7.99 13.40
CA SER A 88 0.14 7.97 14.60
C SER A 88 0.62 6.57 14.94
N SER A 89 1.69 6.46 15.73
CA SER A 89 2.24 5.16 16.15
C SER A 89 1.22 4.36 16.96
N PHE A 90 1.02 3.09 16.63
CA PHE A 90 0.25 2.15 17.44
C PHE A 90 0.66 0.70 17.17
N GLN A 91 0.14 -0.19 18.03
CA GLN A 91 0.33 -1.62 17.91
C GLN A 91 -1.02 -2.34 17.99
N SER A 92 -1.12 -3.47 17.30
CA SER A 92 -2.25 -4.38 17.41
C SER A 92 -1.79 -5.80 17.17
N SER A 93 -2.20 -6.70 18.06
CA SER A 93 -1.99 -8.15 17.89
C SER A 93 -3.14 -8.83 17.14
N SER A 94 -4.19 -8.11 16.77
CA SER A 94 -5.43 -8.68 16.21
C SER A 94 -5.75 -8.18 14.80
N LEU A 95 -5.24 -7.02 14.40
CA LEU A 95 -5.55 -6.42 13.10
C LEU A 95 -5.02 -7.27 11.94
N GLU A 96 -5.91 -7.53 10.99
CA GLU A 96 -5.63 -8.22 9.72
C GLU A 96 -5.75 -7.26 8.52
N ALA A 97 -6.61 -6.24 8.61
CA ALA A 97 -6.77 -5.24 7.55
C ALA A 97 -6.76 -3.81 8.11
N LEU A 98 -5.97 -2.95 7.48
CA LEU A 98 -5.88 -1.52 7.75
C LEU A 98 -6.04 -0.74 6.45
N VAL A 99 -7.07 0.09 6.39
CA VAL A 99 -7.31 1.02 5.28
C VAL A 99 -7.30 2.44 5.84
N VAL A 100 -6.41 3.29 5.33
CA VAL A 100 -6.32 4.69 5.70
C VAL A 100 -6.06 5.49 4.44
N GLY A 101 -6.81 6.56 4.20
CA GLY A 101 -6.84 7.21 2.89
C GLY A 101 -6.82 8.73 2.92
N ASP A 102 -6.58 9.26 1.72
CA ASP A 102 -6.83 10.61 1.25
C ASP A 102 -5.82 11.68 1.69
N HIS A 103 -5.48 11.80 2.97
CA HIS A 103 -4.78 13.00 3.49
C HIS A 103 -3.56 12.72 4.39
N ILE A 104 -3.15 11.46 4.57
CA ILE A 104 -2.03 11.08 5.43
C ILE A 104 -0.69 11.54 4.85
N ASN A 105 0.00 12.43 5.56
CA ASN A 105 1.35 12.89 5.21
C ASN A 105 2.41 12.53 6.28
N TYR A 106 1.97 11.97 7.41
CA TYR A 106 2.83 11.52 8.50
C TYR A 106 2.52 10.09 8.90
N LEU A 107 3.55 9.25 8.95
CA LEU A 107 3.49 7.85 9.36
C LEU A 107 4.30 7.65 10.64
N GLY A 108 3.63 7.19 11.69
CA GLY A 108 4.26 6.71 12.91
C GLY A 108 4.78 5.27 12.78
N ASN A 109 5.31 4.76 13.88
CA ASN A 109 5.79 3.39 13.96
C ASN A 109 4.61 2.45 14.21
N LEU A 110 4.43 1.47 13.33
CA LEU A 110 3.36 0.48 13.42
C LEU A 110 3.91 -0.89 13.82
N SER A 111 3.28 -1.53 14.79
CA SER A 111 3.56 -2.93 15.16
C SER A 111 2.32 -3.79 14.93
N LEU A 112 2.25 -4.42 13.75
CA LEU A 112 1.05 -5.11 13.25
C LEU A 112 1.39 -6.53 12.75
N PRO A 113 1.80 -7.46 13.64
CA PRO A 113 2.29 -8.79 13.27
C PRO A 113 1.32 -9.67 12.49
N ASN A 114 0.01 -9.45 12.64
CA ASN A 114 -1.02 -10.26 11.96
C ASN A 114 -1.64 -9.56 10.74
N LEU A 115 -1.11 -8.40 10.36
CA LEU A 115 -1.65 -7.64 9.23
C LEU A 115 -1.44 -8.38 7.92
N LYS A 116 -2.50 -8.50 7.13
CA LYS A 116 -2.53 -9.13 5.80
C LYS A 116 -2.77 -8.09 4.71
N HIS A 117 -3.56 -7.05 4.99
CA HIS A 117 -3.94 -6.02 4.03
C HIS A 117 -3.58 -4.64 4.57
N LEU A 118 -2.73 -3.92 3.84
CA LEU A 118 -2.41 -2.51 4.12
C LEU A 118 -2.72 -1.67 2.89
N LEU A 119 -3.74 -0.83 3.00
CA LEU A 119 -4.17 0.08 1.94
C LEU A 119 -3.97 1.53 2.40
N LEU A 120 -3.09 2.23 1.69
CA LEU A 120 -2.66 3.60 1.93
C LEU A 120 -2.80 4.47 0.69
N GLY A 121 -3.58 4.04 -0.31
CA GLY A 121 -3.75 4.77 -1.56
C GLY A 121 -4.29 6.19 -1.38
N PHE A 122 -4.02 7.05 -2.37
CA PHE A 122 -4.41 8.46 -2.39
C PHE A 122 -3.89 9.32 -1.23
N ASN A 123 -2.88 8.86 -0.48
CA ASN A 123 -2.26 9.66 0.57
C ASN A 123 -1.01 10.38 0.05
N PRO A 124 -0.71 11.62 0.46
CA PRO A 124 0.52 12.34 0.09
C PRO A 124 1.79 11.80 0.80
N ILE A 125 1.97 10.48 0.84
CA ILE A 125 3.12 9.79 1.42
C ILE A 125 4.26 9.82 0.41
N SER A 126 5.39 10.44 0.80
CA SER A 126 6.61 10.48 -0.01
C SER A 126 7.66 9.44 0.38
N LYS A 127 7.59 8.91 1.60
CA LYS A 127 8.51 7.91 2.11
C LYS A 127 7.93 7.17 3.30
N PHE A 128 8.34 5.92 3.46
CA PHE A 128 8.08 5.15 4.68
C PHE A 128 9.24 5.36 5.67
N PRO A 129 8.96 5.45 6.98
CA PRO A 129 10.03 5.52 7.98
C PRO A 129 10.83 4.21 8.00
N PRO A 130 12.13 4.24 8.38
CA PRO A 130 12.94 3.04 8.47
C PRO A 130 12.30 1.96 9.34
N GLY A 131 12.22 0.74 8.83
CA GLY A 131 11.60 -0.38 9.55
C GLY A 131 10.07 -0.34 9.62
N PHE A 132 9.38 0.53 8.85
CA PHE A 132 7.91 0.60 8.85
C PHE A 132 7.23 -0.75 8.65
N PHE A 133 7.77 -1.59 7.75
CA PHE A 133 7.23 -2.91 7.44
C PHE A 133 7.79 -4.03 8.32
N SER A 134 8.69 -3.74 9.28
CA SER A 134 9.48 -4.77 9.96
C SER A 134 8.64 -5.72 10.81
N SER A 135 7.49 -5.27 11.30
CA SER A 135 6.57 -6.07 12.10
C SER A 135 5.57 -6.86 11.26
N MET A 136 5.36 -6.52 9.99
CA MET A 136 4.25 -7.01 9.17
C MET A 136 4.60 -8.31 8.42
N GLU A 137 5.03 -9.34 9.14
CA GLU A 137 5.52 -10.60 8.55
C GLU A 137 4.45 -11.40 7.79
N ASN A 138 3.17 -11.16 8.10
CA ASN A 138 2.03 -11.81 7.47
C ASN A 138 1.38 -11.00 6.34
N LEU A 139 2.00 -9.87 5.94
CA LEU A 139 1.44 -9.00 4.91
C LEU A 139 1.32 -9.73 3.58
N GLN A 140 0.16 -9.61 2.94
CA GLN A 140 -0.20 -10.29 1.70
C GLN A 140 -0.46 -9.30 0.57
N HIS A 141 -1.10 -8.17 0.91
CA HIS A 141 -1.45 -7.09 -0.01
C HIS A 141 -0.97 -5.76 0.56
N PHE A 142 -0.17 -5.06 -0.24
CA PHE A 142 0.28 -3.71 0.06
C PHE A 142 -0.11 -2.78 -1.09
N ARG A 143 -0.91 -1.76 -0.79
CA ARG A 143 -1.34 -0.77 -1.78
C ARG A 143 -1.00 0.64 -1.31
N ALA A 144 -0.16 1.33 -2.06
CA ALA A 144 0.19 2.73 -1.87
C ALA A 144 0.14 3.47 -3.22
N TYR A 145 -0.89 3.19 -4.02
CA TYR A 145 -1.13 3.82 -5.31
C TYR A 145 -1.51 5.30 -5.17
N TYR A 146 -1.24 6.10 -6.20
CA TYR A 146 -1.52 7.54 -6.24
C TYR A 146 -1.05 8.28 -4.98
N CYS A 147 0.13 7.91 -4.47
CA CYS A 147 0.80 8.60 -3.38
C CYS A 147 1.83 9.59 -3.95
N SER A 148 3.00 9.72 -3.33
CA SER A 148 4.07 10.60 -3.80
C SER A 148 5.45 9.96 -3.63
N LEU A 149 5.54 8.65 -3.82
CA LEU A 149 6.77 7.87 -3.58
C LEU A 149 7.92 8.20 -4.55
N GLY A 150 7.62 8.83 -5.69
CA GLY A 150 8.60 9.32 -6.65
C GLY A 150 9.36 10.59 -6.21
N PRO A 151 10.34 11.05 -7.00
CA PRO A 151 10.74 10.49 -8.30
C PRO A 151 11.65 9.26 -8.20
N THR A 152 12.19 8.96 -7.01
CA THR A 152 13.15 7.87 -6.81
C THR A 152 12.74 6.99 -5.65
N LEU A 153 12.53 5.69 -5.91
CA LEU A 153 12.53 4.68 -4.86
C LEU A 153 13.98 4.36 -4.48
N THR A 154 14.42 4.89 -3.34
CA THR A 154 15.76 4.64 -2.82
C THR A 154 15.89 3.24 -2.22
N LYS A 155 17.11 2.76 -2.05
CA LYS A 155 17.40 1.51 -1.33
C LYS A 155 16.64 1.44 0.01
N GLY A 156 15.93 0.34 0.23
CA GLY A 156 15.17 0.10 1.47
C GLY A 156 13.87 0.88 1.62
N SER A 157 13.40 1.57 0.57
CA SER A 157 12.10 2.27 0.59
C SER A 157 10.94 1.33 0.92
N LEU A 158 10.95 0.13 0.32
CA LEU A 158 9.97 -0.94 0.50
C LEU A 158 10.68 -2.23 0.91
N GLU A 159 11.22 -2.23 2.14
CA GLU A 159 11.89 -3.39 2.75
C GLU A 159 10.91 -4.22 3.59
N PHE A 160 10.24 -5.18 2.96
CA PHE A 160 9.35 -6.12 3.64
C PHE A 160 10.15 -7.23 4.34
N ARG A 161 9.56 -7.90 5.34
CA ARG A 161 10.24 -8.97 6.12
C ARG A 161 9.58 -10.35 6.02
N GLY A 162 8.38 -10.44 5.46
CA GLY A 162 7.58 -11.67 5.42
C GLY A 162 7.62 -12.38 4.07
N SER A 163 7.51 -13.71 4.07
CA SER A 163 7.38 -14.51 2.84
C SER A 163 5.94 -14.66 2.34
N SER A 164 5.04 -13.76 2.77
CA SER A 164 3.61 -13.81 2.45
C SER A 164 3.19 -12.81 1.37
N LEU A 165 3.94 -11.72 1.16
CA LEU A 165 3.52 -10.57 0.35
C LEU A 165 3.58 -10.87 -1.14
N TYR A 166 2.42 -10.91 -1.82
CA TYR A 166 2.32 -11.27 -3.23
C TYR A 166 1.60 -10.26 -4.12
N ASP A 167 1.01 -9.22 -3.56
CA ASP A 167 0.30 -8.16 -4.29
C ASP A 167 0.84 -6.82 -3.82
N ILE A 168 1.62 -6.15 -4.67
CA ILE A 168 2.24 -4.85 -4.42
C ILE A 168 1.72 -3.88 -5.46
N ASP A 169 1.00 -2.86 -5.02
CA ASP A 169 0.43 -1.84 -5.88
C ASP A 169 1.01 -0.46 -5.51
N ILE A 170 1.84 0.07 -6.40
CA ILE A 170 2.46 1.40 -6.30
C ILE A 170 2.24 2.18 -7.61
N GLN A 171 1.11 1.92 -8.27
CA GLN A 171 0.62 2.68 -9.43
C GLN A 171 0.59 4.18 -9.15
N GLY A 172 0.83 5.02 -10.17
CA GLY A 172 0.49 6.44 -10.06
C GLY A 172 1.36 7.26 -9.09
N ASN A 173 2.61 6.87 -8.85
CA ASN A 173 3.48 7.49 -7.83
C ASN A 173 4.53 8.45 -8.39
N SER A 174 4.48 8.77 -9.68
CA SER A 174 5.50 9.57 -10.39
C SER A 174 6.93 9.03 -10.21
N ILE A 175 7.08 7.70 -10.09
CA ILE A 175 8.39 7.06 -9.92
C ILE A 175 9.10 7.07 -11.27
N SER A 176 10.29 7.66 -11.34
CA SER A 176 11.14 7.67 -12.54
C SER A 176 12.39 6.78 -12.40
N ASN A 177 12.81 6.49 -11.17
CA ASN A 177 14.03 5.75 -10.88
C ASN A 177 13.81 4.77 -9.73
N VAL A 178 14.34 3.55 -9.89
CA VAL A 178 14.34 2.51 -8.87
C VAL A 178 15.79 2.13 -8.58
N GLU A 179 16.22 2.23 -7.33
CA GLU A 179 17.55 1.80 -6.91
C GLU A 179 17.60 0.30 -6.61
N PHE A 180 18.81 -0.27 -6.63
CA PHE A 180 19.04 -1.63 -6.15
C PHE A 180 18.54 -1.80 -4.71
N ASP A 181 17.89 -2.93 -4.41
CA ASP A 181 17.22 -3.21 -3.14
C ASP A 181 16.14 -2.19 -2.71
N ALA A 182 15.58 -1.40 -3.63
CA ALA A 182 14.48 -0.49 -3.29
C ALA A 182 13.20 -1.23 -2.88
N ILE A 183 12.93 -2.38 -3.50
CA ILE A 183 11.77 -3.26 -3.23
C ILE A 183 12.31 -4.66 -2.90
N THR A 184 12.14 -5.11 -1.66
CA THR A 184 12.70 -6.40 -1.19
C THR A 184 11.77 -7.09 -0.21
N GLY A 185 11.97 -8.39 -0.01
CA GLY A 185 11.25 -9.15 1.04
C GLY A 185 9.81 -9.51 0.72
N PHE A 186 9.46 -9.60 -0.57
CA PHE A 186 8.21 -10.20 -1.05
C PHE A 186 8.43 -11.68 -1.46
N ARG A 187 7.34 -12.42 -1.63
CA ARG A 187 7.41 -13.87 -1.93
C ARG A 187 7.61 -14.18 -3.41
N GLU A 188 7.98 -15.42 -3.68
CA GLU A 188 7.97 -15.97 -5.04
C GLU A 188 6.58 -15.88 -5.66
N SER A 189 6.54 -15.59 -6.96
CA SER A 189 5.33 -15.38 -7.75
C SER A 189 4.47 -14.18 -7.32
N ALA A 190 5.08 -13.15 -6.73
CA ALA A 190 4.40 -11.87 -6.47
C ALA A 190 3.99 -11.16 -7.77
N TRP A 191 2.97 -10.31 -7.69
CA TRP A 191 2.54 -9.39 -8.73
C TRP A 191 2.83 -7.96 -8.26
N ILE A 192 3.39 -7.15 -9.15
CA ILE A 192 3.77 -5.76 -8.86
C ILE A 192 3.12 -4.84 -9.88
N ASP A 193 2.32 -3.89 -9.42
CA ASP A 193 1.81 -2.79 -10.22
C ASP A 193 2.72 -1.56 -10.10
N LEU A 194 3.34 -1.20 -11.21
CA LEU A 194 4.13 0.02 -11.40
C LEU A 194 3.55 0.88 -12.53
N SER A 195 2.29 0.64 -12.93
CA SER A 195 1.64 1.41 -13.98
C SER A 195 1.47 2.88 -13.61
N GLU A 196 1.24 3.74 -14.61
CA GLU A 196 1.05 5.19 -14.42
C GLU A 196 2.19 5.87 -13.64
N ASN A 197 3.43 5.44 -13.85
CA ASN A 197 4.62 6.07 -13.30
C ASN A 197 5.42 6.77 -14.42
N GLU A 198 6.63 7.24 -14.10
CA GLU A 198 7.49 8.00 -15.01
C GLU A 198 8.76 7.20 -15.39
N ILE A 199 8.68 5.86 -15.34
CA ILE A 199 9.82 4.98 -15.62
C ILE A 199 10.10 4.98 -17.12
N SER A 200 11.26 5.50 -17.51
CA SER A 200 11.69 5.55 -18.92
C SER A 200 12.70 4.49 -19.30
N VAL A 201 13.44 3.93 -18.33
CA VAL A 201 14.49 2.93 -18.56
C VAL A 201 14.41 1.84 -17.51
N LEU A 202 14.30 0.59 -17.96
CA LEU A 202 14.30 -0.60 -17.10
C LEU A 202 15.75 -1.08 -16.91
N ARG A 203 16.48 -0.45 -16.00
CA ARG A 203 17.87 -0.83 -15.72
C ARG A 203 17.96 -2.24 -15.13
N GLU A 204 18.95 -3.00 -15.58
CA GLU A 204 19.10 -4.40 -15.18
C GLU A 204 19.34 -4.57 -13.67
N GLU A 205 20.23 -3.78 -13.07
CA GLU A 205 20.60 -3.90 -11.65
C GLU A 205 19.38 -3.91 -10.69
N PRO A 206 18.47 -2.91 -10.70
CA PRO A 206 17.30 -2.91 -9.80
C PRO A 206 16.21 -3.92 -10.20
N PHE A 207 15.98 -4.14 -11.50
CA PHE A 207 14.83 -4.93 -11.96
C PHE A 207 15.14 -6.43 -12.07
N ARG A 208 16.37 -6.86 -12.34
CA ARG A 208 16.72 -8.29 -12.47
C ARG A 208 16.34 -9.10 -11.21
N PRO A 209 16.72 -8.70 -9.98
CA PRO A 209 16.33 -9.45 -8.77
C PRO A 209 14.81 -9.52 -8.55
N ILE A 210 14.09 -8.52 -9.04
CA ILE A 210 12.62 -8.47 -8.98
C ILE A 210 12.04 -9.46 -9.99
N LEU A 211 12.44 -9.37 -11.27
CA LEU A 211 11.98 -10.23 -12.35
C LEU A 211 12.27 -11.72 -12.12
N GLU A 212 13.36 -12.05 -11.42
CA GLU A 212 13.69 -13.42 -11.03
C GLU A 212 12.65 -14.05 -10.10
N LYS A 213 11.98 -13.25 -9.26
CA LYS A 213 11.05 -13.73 -8.23
C LYS A 213 9.58 -13.58 -8.57
N ILE A 214 9.20 -12.51 -9.27
CA ILE A 214 7.80 -12.19 -9.53
C ILE A 214 7.17 -13.14 -10.55
N ARG A 215 5.83 -13.17 -10.54
CA ARG A 215 5.01 -13.73 -11.61
C ARG A 215 4.87 -12.74 -12.75
N GLU A 216 4.61 -11.48 -12.44
CA GLU A 216 4.34 -10.43 -13.44
C GLU A 216 4.52 -9.04 -12.81
N ILE A 217 4.96 -8.09 -13.63
CA ILE A 217 5.05 -6.66 -13.33
C ILE A 217 4.29 -5.86 -14.38
N ASP A 218 3.40 -4.99 -13.93
CA ASP A 218 2.69 -4.05 -14.79
C ASP A 218 3.44 -2.71 -14.88
N LEU A 219 3.78 -2.31 -16.11
CA LEU A 219 4.46 -1.05 -16.46
C LEU A 219 3.63 -0.26 -17.49
N ASN A 220 2.35 -0.57 -17.66
CA ASN A 220 1.46 0.22 -18.51
C ASN A 220 1.50 1.71 -18.12
N ASP A 221 1.28 2.58 -19.10
CA ASP A 221 1.27 4.03 -18.88
C ASP A 221 2.57 4.59 -18.26
N ASN A 222 3.71 3.99 -18.60
CA ASN A 222 5.06 4.52 -18.36
C ASN A 222 5.75 4.91 -19.69
N PRO A 223 6.60 5.95 -19.71
CA PRO A 223 7.32 6.39 -20.90
C PRO A 223 8.56 5.52 -21.21
N VAL A 224 8.42 4.19 -21.26
CA VAL A 224 9.55 3.26 -21.45
C VAL A 224 10.13 3.35 -22.86
N VAL A 225 11.45 3.60 -22.96
CA VAL A 225 12.18 3.60 -24.22
C VAL A 225 12.70 2.19 -24.50
N CYS A 226 12.22 1.56 -25.59
CA CYS A 226 12.61 0.20 -25.98
C CYS A 226 13.80 0.20 -26.94
N ASP A 227 14.93 0.73 -26.47
CA ASP A 227 16.21 0.66 -27.19
C ASP A 227 17.12 -0.43 -26.58
N CYS A 228 18.41 -0.39 -26.89
CA CYS A 228 19.38 -1.36 -26.35
C CYS A 228 19.41 -1.45 -24.82
N THR A 229 18.90 -0.47 -24.07
CA THR A 229 18.79 -0.55 -22.61
C THR A 229 17.79 -1.59 -22.13
N MET A 230 16.84 -2.02 -22.98
CA MET A 230 15.86 -3.06 -22.68
C MET A 230 16.28 -4.46 -23.19
N ALA A 231 17.43 -4.56 -23.89
CA ALA A 231 17.87 -5.80 -24.52
C ALA A 231 17.96 -6.99 -23.54
N TRP A 232 18.37 -6.75 -22.29
CA TRP A 232 18.48 -7.80 -21.26
C TRP A 232 17.13 -8.44 -20.88
N ILE A 233 16.01 -7.73 -21.09
CA ILE A 233 14.65 -8.24 -20.94
C ILE A 233 14.21 -8.93 -22.23
N VAL A 234 14.33 -8.26 -23.38
CA VAL A 234 13.83 -8.77 -24.68
C VAL A 234 14.54 -10.05 -25.11
N LEU A 235 15.86 -10.14 -24.88
CA LEU A 235 16.64 -11.33 -25.20
C LEU A 235 16.42 -12.49 -24.21
N ASN A 236 15.70 -12.25 -23.11
CA ASN A 236 15.32 -13.28 -22.14
C ASN A 236 13.79 -13.53 -22.20
N PRO A 237 13.31 -14.60 -22.86
CA PRO A 237 11.88 -14.84 -23.04
C PRO A 237 11.14 -15.04 -21.71
N GLU A 238 11.81 -15.54 -20.66
CA GLU A 238 11.19 -15.68 -19.34
C GLU A 238 10.95 -14.31 -18.68
N PHE A 239 11.85 -13.35 -18.88
CA PHE A 239 11.66 -11.99 -18.36
C PHE A 239 10.65 -11.22 -19.20
N LEU A 240 10.74 -11.32 -20.53
CA LEU A 240 9.80 -10.66 -21.44
C LEU A 240 8.35 -11.08 -21.16
N ALA A 241 8.09 -12.36 -20.87
CA ALA A 241 6.75 -12.86 -20.56
C ALA A 241 6.14 -12.25 -19.28
N LYS A 242 6.99 -11.79 -18.34
CA LYS A 242 6.57 -11.24 -17.04
C LYS A 242 6.32 -9.74 -17.06
N VAL A 243 6.82 -9.00 -18.06
CA VAL A 243 6.64 -7.54 -18.14
C VAL A 243 5.42 -7.20 -19.00
N LYS A 244 4.52 -6.37 -18.47
CA LYS A 244 3.37 -5.81 -19.23
C LYS A 244 3.58 -4.32 -19.44
N GLY A 245 3.25 -3.81 -20.61
CA GLY A 245 3.43 -2.41 -20.96
C GLY A 245 3.77 -2.21 -22.43
N SER A 246 4.00 -0.96 -22.79
CA SER A 246 4.32 -0.56 -24.15
C SER A 246 5.48 0.44 -24.18
N CYS A 247 6.20 0.45 -25.29
CA CYS A 247 7.21 1.43 -25.61
C CYS A 247 6.61 2.83 -25.82
N THR A 248 7.43 3.87 -25.72
CA THR A 248 7.03 5.26 -25.99
C THR A 248 6.46 5.50 -27.39
N ASP A 249 6.76 4.65 -28.36
CA ASP A 249 6.19 4.69 -29.72
C ASP A 249 4.87 3.92 -29.86
N GLY A 250 4.39 3.30 -28.78
CA GLY A 250 3.15 2.52 -28.70
C GLY A 250 3.31 1.02 -28.99
N THR A 251 4.51 0.53 -29.29
CA THR A 251 4.76 -0.91 -29.50
C THR A 251 4.58 -1.67 -28.18
N ASP A 252 3.75 -2.72 -28.16
CA ASP A 252 3.60 -3.59 -26.98
C ASP A 252 4.92 -4.34 -26.73
N PHE A 253 5.31 -4.53 -25.46
CA PHE A 253 6.53 -5.27 -25.14
C PHE A 253 6.54 -6.69 -25.70
N GLN A 254 5.38 -7.35 -25.76
CA GLN A 254 5.26 -8.71 -26.30
C GLN A 254 5.44 -8.78 -27.83
N ASP A 255 5.35 -7.64 -28.52
CA ASP A 255 5.52 -7.54 -29.97
C ASP A 255 6.97 -7.19 -30.38
N LEU A 256 7.89 -6.99 -29.42
CA LEU A 256 9.30 -6.71 -29.69
C LEU A 256 10.01 -7.95 -30.24
N ASP A 257 10.67 -7.80 -31.41
CA ASP A 257 11.46 -8.88 -32.02
C ASP A 257 12.87 -8.96 -31.39
N PRO A 258 13.25 -10.07 -30.72
CA PRO A 258 14.59 -10.24 -30.16
C PRO A 258 15.74 -10.07 -31.17
N ILE A 259 15.49 -10.25 -32.47
CA ILE A 259 16.50 -10.04 -33.54
C ILE A 259 16.98 -8.58 -33.55
N ASP A 260 16.10 -7.62 -33.30
CA ASP A 260 16.44 -6.19 -33.31
C ASP A 260 17.38 -5.79 -32.15
N PHE A 261 17.45 -6.64 -31.11
CA PHE A 261 18.25 -6.39 -29.91
C PHE A 261 19.55 -7.21 -29.86
N GLN A 262 19.80 -8.14 -30.80
CA GLN A 262 20.99 -9.00 -30.77
C GLN A 262 22.31 -8.22 -30.81
N ASN A 263 22.36 -7.11 -31.54
CA ASN A 263 23.58 -6.28 -31.67
C ASN A 263 23.80 -5.33 -30.47
N CYS A 264 22.88 -5.31 -29.49
CA CYS A 264 23.01 -4.44 -28.31
C CYS A 264 24.06 -4.94 -27.32
N LEU A 265 24.31 -6.25 -27.28
CA LEU A 265 25.28 -6.89 -26.39
C LEU A 265 26.73 -6.45 -26.66
N ASP A 266 27.02 -6.00 -27.88
CA ASP A 266 28.35 -5.51 -28.27
C ASP A 266 28.59 -4.04 -27.90
N ARG A 267 27.54 -3.31 -27.47
CA ARG A 267 27.58 -1.85 -27.27
C ARG A 267 27.63 -1.39 -25.82
N PHE A 268 27.31 -2.26 -24.86
CA PHE A 268 27.30 -1.94 -23.43
C PHE A 268 27.82 -3.14 -22.62
N PRO A 269 29.11 -3.15 -22.22
CA PRO A 269 29.67 -4.19 -21.35
C PRO A 269 29.24 -4.05 -19.89
#